data_AF-A0A1Y1QI92-F1
#
_entry.id   AF-A0A1Y1QI92-F1
#
_cell.length_a   1.000
_cell.length_b   1.000
_cell.length_c   1.000
_cell.angle_alpha   90.00
_cell.angle_beta   90.00
_cell.angle_gamma   90.00
#
_symmetry.space_group_name_H-M   'P 1'
#
loop_
_entity.id
_entity.type
_entity.pdbx_description
1 polymer ?
#
loop_
_entity_poly.entity_id
_entity_poly.type
_entity_poly.pdbx_seq_one_letter_code
_entity_poly.pdbx_strand_id
1 'polypeptide(L)'
;MKWVNHLAIAGATTALVAPALVPVALLGSTAPDWLEWLLNRLGQRVKHRGVTHYLLGWALLLAFAIGLWDFHGMLAAFAWGGLSHVLADALTVMGVPFSPHSDRRFHLFGGRLRTGGAGEYGIAWGIVAVCLLVAVLFKPHGGSGWYPFFYDWAGLYQSGVIDAKEWKDNRLKFF
;
A
#
# COMPACT_ATOMS: atom_id res chain seq x y z
N MET A 1 7.14 -5.65 10.59
CA MET A 1 7.32 -4.26 11.05
C MET A 1 6.15 -3.95 11.97
N LYS A 2 6.03 -2.73 12.50
CA LYS A 2 4.77 -2.32 13.15
C LYS A 2 3.63 -2.20 12.11
N TRP A 3 2.41 -2.54 12.51
CA TRP A 3 1.20 -2.47 11.67
C TRP A 3 1.01 -1.09 11.01
N VAL A 4 1.31 0.00 11.72
CA VAL A 4 1.26 1.37 11.18
C VAL A 4 2.16 1.55 9.96
N ASN A 5 3.35 0.95 9.96
CA ASN A 5 4.28 1.05 8.84
C ASN A 5 3.81 0.24 7.63
N HIS A 6 3.16 -0.91 7.85
CA HIS A 6 2.53 -1.68 6.78
C HIS A 6 1.38 -0.90 6.14
N LEU A 7 0.50 -0.30 6.95
CA LEU A 7 -0.57 0.57 6.45
C LEU A 7 -0.04 1.79 5.68
N ALA A 8 1.02 2.43 6.19
CA ALA A 8 1.61 3.60 5.54
C ALA A 8 2.15 3.26 4.15
N ILE A 9 2.90 2.16 4.01
CA ILE A 9 3.47 1.72 2.72
C ILE A 9 2.35 1.34 1.75
N ALA A 10 1.40 0.49 2.18
CA ALA A 10 0.30 0.05 1.32
C ALA A 10 -0.60 1.21 0.89
N GLY A 11 -0.95 2.09 1.84
CA GLY A 11 -1.78 3.25 1.60
C GLY A 11 -1.13 4.24 0.64
N ALA A 12 0.13 4.63 0.89
CA ALA A 12 0.81 5.62 0.05
C ALA A 12 1.05 5.12 -1.39
N THR A 13 1.48 3.87 -1.55
CA THR A 13 1.73 3.29 -2.88
C THR A 13 0.43 3.08 -3.66
N THR A 14 -0.65 2.66 -3.00
CA THR A 14 -1.97 2.52 -3.64
C THR A 14 -2.55 3.89 -3.98
N ALA A 15 -2.36 4.89 -3.12
CA ALA A 15 -2.85 6.25 -3.34
C ALA A 15 -2.28 6.90 -4.61
N LEU A 16 -1.08 6.49 -5.02
CA LEU A 16 -0.43 6.99 -6.21
C LEU A 16 -1.07 6.48 -7.51
N VAL A 17 -1.69 5.30 -7.48
CA VAL A 17 -2.18 4.61 -8.68
C VAL A 17 -3.71 4.57 -8.72
N ALA A 18 -4.34 4.15 -7.63
CA ALA A 18 -5.77 3.94 -7.53
C ALA A 18 -6.27 4.30 -6.12
N PRO A 19 -6.30 5.59 -5.77
CA PRO A 19 -6.51 6.00 -4.40
C PRO A 19 -7.90 5.67 -3.83
N ALA A 20 -8.93 5.49 -4.67
CA ALA A 20 -10.23 4.95 -4.24
C ALA A 20 -10.12 3.54 -3.61
N LEU A 21 -9.06 2.81 -3.93
CA LEU A 21 -8.81 1.44 -3.44
C LEU A 21 -7.90 1.40 -2.21
N VAL A 22 -7.47 2.56 -1.67
CA VAL A 22 -6.65 2.62 -0.45
C VAL A 22 -7.27 1.80 0.69
N PRO A 23 -8.58 1.93 1.04
CA PRO A 23 -9.16 1.12 2.11
C PRO A 23 -9.00 -0.39 1.88
N VAL A 24 -9.11 -0.84 0.63
CA VAL A 24 -8.97 -2.25 0.26
C VAL A 24 -7.51 -2.71 0.40
N ALA A 25 -6.55 -1.89 -0.02
CA ALA A 25 -5.13 -2.17 0.17
C ALA A 25 -4.71 -2.16 1.65
N LEU A 26 -5.29 -1.28 2.47
CA LEU A 26 -5.06 -1.28 3.92
C LEU A 26 -5.55 -2.59 4.56
N LEU A 27 -6.73 -3.07 4.18
CA LEU A 27 -7.25 -4.38 4.61
C LEU A 27 -6.31 -5.52 4.18
N GLY A 28 -5.85 -5.50 2.93
CA GLY A 28 -4.88 -6.45 2.41
C GLY A 28 -3.56 -6.43 3.18
N SER A 29 -3.05 -5.24 3.53
CA SER A 29 -1.78 -5.07 4.24
C SER A 29 -1.78 -5.56 5.68
N THR A 30 -2.95 -5.84 6.26
CA THR A 30 -3.07 -6.45 7.59
C THR A 30 -3.48 -7.92 7.50
N ALA A 31 -3.87 -8.40 6.31
CA ALA A 31 -4.34 -9.76 6.07
C ALA A 31 -3.36 -10.87 6.48
N PRO A 32 -2.06 -10.78 6.20
CA PRO A 32 -1.12 -11.83 6.62
C PRO A 32 -1.21 -12.15 8.11
N ASP A 33 -1.39 -11.14 8.97
CA ASP A 33 -1.43 -11.29 10.44
C ASP A 33 -2.77 -11.83 10.94
N TRP A 34 -3.88 -11.22 10.54
CA TRP A 34 -5.20 -11.65 11.04
C TRP A 34 -5.64 -12.98 10.44
N LEU A 35 -5.15 -13.36 9.25
CA LEU A 35 -5.37 -14.70 8.70
C LEU A 35 -4.71 -15.77 9.56
N GLU A 36 -3.53 -15.53 10.15
CA GLU A 36 -2.90 -16.48 11.09
C GLU A 36 -3.75 -16.64 12.33
N TRP A 37 -4.23 -15.52 12.88
CA TRP A 37 -5.13 -15.53 14.03
C TRP A 37 -6.42 -16.29 13.74
N LEU A 38 -7.01 -16.09 12.55
CA LEU A 38 -8.20 -16.81 12.11
C LEU A 38 -7.94 -18.32 11.97
N LEU A 39 -6.84 -18.72 11.33
CA LEU A 39 -6.48 -20.14 11.21
C LEU A 39 -6.25 -20.78 12.58
N ASN A 40 -5.62 -20.04 13.51
CA ASN A 40 -5.44 -20.48 14.89
C ASN A 40 -6.76 -20.63 15.63
N ARG A 41 -7.73 -19.72 15.41
CA ARG A 41 -9.10 -19.81 15.94
C ARG A 41 -9.87 -21.00 15.38
N LEU A 42 -9.60 -21.39 14.13
CA LEU A 42 -10.18 -22.56 13.46
C LEU A 42 -9.50 -23.89 13.85
N GLY A 43 -8.58 -23.87 14.82
CA GLY A 43 -7.96 -25.07 15.39
C GLY A 43 -6.64 -25.48 14.72
N GLN A 44 -6.15 -24.72 13.73
CA GLN A 44 -4.79 -24.93 13.22
C GLN A 44 -3.75 -24.34 14.19
N ARG A 45 -2.49 -24.79 14.13
CA ARG A 45 -1.38 -24.20 14.89
C ARG A 45 -0.39 -23.55 13.93
N VAL A 46 -0.72 -22.34 13.49
CA VAL A 46 0.08 -21.55 12.56
C VAL A 46 0.98 -20.62 13.36
N LYS A 47 2.30 -20.77 13.16
CA LYS A 47 3.31 -19.84 13.72
C LYS A 47 3.23 -18.51 12.98
N HIS A 48 3.48 -17.42 13.71
CA HIS A 48 3.58 -16.10 13.11
C HIS A 48 4.68 -16.04 12.04
N ARG A 49 4.39 -15.36 10.93
CA ARG A 49 5.22 -15.34 9.71
C ARG A 49 5.43 -16.72 9.11
N GLY A 50 4.35 -17.49 9.13
CA GLY A 50 4.29 -18.85 8.61
C GLY A 50 3.62 -18.89 7.25
N VAL A 51 2.53 -19.64 7.19
CA VAL A 51 1.83 -20.02 5.95
C VAL A 51 1.18 -18.83 5.25
N THR A 52 0.73 -17.82 6.00
CA THR A 52 0.08 -16.62 5.43
C THR A 52 1.09 -15.58 4.92
N HIS A 53 2.37 -15.77 5.19
CA HIS A 53 3.45 -14.84 4.84
C HIS A 53 4.29 -15.34 3.66
N TYR A 54 3.80 -16.31 2.88
CA TYR A 54 4.50 -16.75 1.67
C TYR A 54 4.55 -15.64 0.64
N LEU A 55 5.76 -15.14 0.36
CA LEU A 55 5.99 -14.09 -0.63
C LEU A 55 5.43 -14.48 -1.99
N LEU A 56 5.70 -15.71 -2.42
CA LEU A 56 5.23 -16.23 -3.69
C LEU A 56 3.69 -16.34 -3.73
N GLY A 57 3.04 -16.64 -2.60
CA GLY A 57 1.57 -16.70 -2.53
C GLY A 57 0.91 -15.37 -2.85
N TRP A 58 1.39 -14.28 -2.23
CA TRP A 58 0.88 -12.94 -2.50
C TRP A 58 1.26 -12.41 -3.88
N ALA A 59 2.46 -12.72 -4.36
CA ALA A 59 2.89 -12.35 -5.70
C ALA A 59 2.04 -13.05 -6.78
N LEU A 60 1.75 -14.35 -6.62
CA LEU A 60 0.87 -15.08 -7.53
C LEU A 60 -0.57 -14.58 -7.44
N LEU A 61 -1.07 -14.27 -6.25
CA LEU A 61 -2.42 -13.71 -6.09
C LEU A 61 -2.55 -12.36 -6.82
N LEU A 62 -1.53 -11.50 -6.71
CA LEU A 62 -1.50 -10.23 -7.44
C LEU A 62 -1.42 -10.45 -8.95
N ALA A 63 -0.54 -11.34 -9.42
CA ALA A 63 -0.41 -11.67 -10.83
C ALA A 63 -1.71 -12.26 -11.42
N PHE A 64 -2.38 -13.15 -10.66
CA PHE A 64 -3.70 -13.67 -11.03
C PHE A 64 -4.74 -12.56 -11.09
N ALA A 65 -4.78 -11.68 -10.09
CA ALA A 65 -5.73 -10.57 -10.05
C ALA A 65 -5.58 -9.70 -11.29
N ILE A 66 -4.37 -9.20 -11.55
CA ILE A 66 -4.07 -8.31 -12.68
C ILE A 66 -4.25 -9.01 -14.04
N GLY A 67 -3.84 -10.28 -14.15
CA GLY A 67 -3.78 -10.98 -15.43
C GLY A 67 -5.08 -11.66 -15.87
N LEU A 68 -5.95 -12.04 -14.94
CA LEU A 68 -7.07 -12.95 -15.25
C LEU A 68 -8.43 -12.56 -14.64
N TRP A 69 -8.49 -11.70 -13.62
CA TRP A 69 -9.71 -11.56 -12.83
C TRP A 69 -10.34 -10.15 -12.78
N ASP A 70 -9.54 -9.09 -12.85
CA ASP A 70 -9.88 -7.85 -12.15
C ASP A 70 -11.05 -6.98 -12.71
N PHE A 71 -12.24 -7.12 -12.11
CA PHE A 71 -13.46 -6.39 -12.45
C PHE A 71 -13.55 -4.93 -11.90
N HIS A 72 -12.77 -4.52 -10.89
CA HIS A 72 -12.79 -3.13 -10.34
C HIS A 72 -11.48 -2.66 -9.65
N GLY A 73 -10.37 -3.37 -9.77
CA GLY A 73 -9.14 -3.11 -9.03
C GLY A 73 -9.06 -3.76 -7.66
N MET A 74 -10.18 -4.23 -7.08
CA MET A 74 -10.26 -4.54 -5.65
C MET A 74 -9.38 -5.72 -5.24
N LEU A 75 -9.40 -6.82 -6.00
CA LEU A 75 -8.57 -7.98 -5.68
C LEU A 75 -7.08 -7.66 -5.86
N ALA A 76 -6.74 -6.89 -6.90
CA ALA A 76 -5.37 -6.45 -7.14
C ALA A 76 -4.88 -5.52 -6.01
N ALA A 77 -5.69 -4.57 -5.57
CA ALA A 77 -5.37 -3.68 -4.45
C ALA A 77 -5.21 -4.44 -3.12
N PHE A 78 -6.10 -5.40 -2.83
CA PHE A 78 -5.99 -6.26 -1.66
C PHE A 78 -4.71 -7.10 -1.70
N ALA A 79 -4.43 -7.74 -2.85
CA ALA A 79 -3.24 -8.55 -3.04
C ALA A 79 -1.94 -7.72 -2.96
N TRP A 80 -1.95 -6.49 -3.51
CA TRP A 80 -0.85 -5.54 -3.37
C TRP A 80 -0.62 -5.14 -1.91
N GLY A 81 -1.70 -4.87 -1.17
CA GLY A 81 -1.63 -4.63 0.26
C GLY A 81 -0.89 -5.76 0.99
N GLY A 82 -1.33 -7.01 0.81
CA GLY A 82 -0.69 -8.17 1.44
C GLY A 82 0.73 -8.44 0.97
N LEU A 83 1.02 -8.24 -0.33
CA LEU A 83 2.37 -8.35 -0.87
C LEU A 83 3.30 -7.30 -0.25
N SER A 84 2.86 -6.05 -0.17
CA SER A 84 3.63 -4.97 0.44
C SER A 84 3.96 -5.26 1.91
N HIS A 85 3.02 -5.88 2.65
CA HIS A 85 3.27 -6.34 4.01
C HIS A 85 4.42 -7.35 4.07
N VAL A 86 4.34 -8.41 3.27
CA VAL A 86 5.34 -9.48 3.27
C VAL A 86 6.70 -8.97 2.79
N LEU A 87 6.74 -8.06 1.82
CA LEU A 87 7.98 -7.39 1.40
C LEU A 87 8.57 -6.53 2.52
N ALA A 88 7.74 -5.77 3.24
CA ALA A 88 8.21 -5.00 4.39
C ALA A 88 8.79 -5.91 5.49
N ASP A 89 8.16 -7.06 5.72
CA ASP A 89 8.64 -8.04 6.68
C ASP A 89 9.92 -8.76 6.22
N ALA A 90 10.13 -8.93 4.92
CA ALA A 90 11.39 -9.43 4.37
C ALA A 90 12.58 -8.51 4.71
N LEU A 91 12.36 -7.21 4.93
CA LEU A 91 13.42 -6.27 5.33
C LEU A 91 13.89 -6.48 6.77
N THR A 92 13.13 -7.23 7.57
CA THR A 92 13.43 -7.45 8.99
C THR A 92 14.36 -8.63 9.22
N VAL A 93 14.96 -8.67 10.41
CA VAL A 93 15.86 -9.77 10.85
C VAL A 93 15.17 -11.14 10.82
N MET A 94 13.87 -11.19 11.04
CA MET A 94 13.11 -12.45 11.00
C MET A 94 12.84 -12.95 9.57
N GLY A 95 12.77 -12.04 8.60
CA GLY A 95 12.40 -12.34 7.22
C GLY A 95 11.03 -12.99 7.07
N VAL A 96 10.78 -13.54 5.89
CA VAL A 96 9.53 -14.24 5.53
C VAL A 96 9.84 -15.52 4.76
N PRO A 97 8.97 -16.55 4.76
CA PRO A 97 9.18 -17.71 3.91
C PRO A 97 8.90 -17.35 2.44
N PHE A 98 9.74 -17.82 1.51
CA PHE A 98 9.52 -17.54 0.09
C PHE A 98 8.34 -18.33 -0.48
N SER A 99 8.28 -19.63 -0.17
CA SER A 99 7.25 -20.57 -0.62
C SER A 99 7.01 -21.65 0.45
N PRO A 100 5.95 -22.49 0.33
CA PRO A 100 5.65 -23.53 1.32
C PRO A 100 6.76 -24.56 1.54
N HIS A 101 7.65 -24.73 0.56
CA HIS A 101 8.73 -25.72 0.57
C HIS A 101 10.10 -25.06 0.83
N SER A 102 10.11 -23.79 1.23
CA SER A 102 11.34 -23.04 1.46
C SER A 102 11.86 -23.26 2.88
N ASP A 103 12.96 -23.98 3.01
CA ASP A 103 13.63 -24.18 4.31
C ASP A 103 14.33 -22.90 4.82
N ARG A 104 14.67 -21.99 3.90
CA ARG A 104 15.33 -20.72 4.22
C ARG A 104 14.35 -19.56 4.22
N ARG A 105 14.58 -18.62 5.14
CA ARG A 105 13.88 -17.33 5.16
C ARG A 105 14.44 -16.41 4.08
N PHE A 106 13.54 -15.71 3.41
CA PHE A 106 13.83 -14.66 2.45
C PHE A 106 14.00 -13.34 3.18
N HIS A 107 15.10 -12.65 2.88
CA HIS A 107 15.44 -11.35 3.44
C HIS A 107 15.77 -10.36 2.33
N LEU A 108 15.12 -9.20 2.34
CA LEU A 108 15.48 -8.07 1.48
C LEU A 108 16.58 -7.25 2.15
N PHE A 109 17.58 -6.85 1.36
CA PHE A 109 18.76 -6.10 1.82
C PHE A 109 19.45 -6.70 3.06
N GLY A 110 19.42 -8.04 3.16
CA GLY A 110 20.04 -8.78 4.25
C GLY A 110 19.32 -8.70 5.60
N GLY A 111 18.06 -8.22 5.65
CA GLY A 111 17.22 -8.35 6.84
C GLY A 111 17.71 -7.53 8.04
N ARG A 112 18.19 -6.30 7.83
CA ARG A 112 18.87 -5.53 8.88
C ARG A 112 17.93 -4.74 9.78
N LEU A 113 16.64 -4.67 9.46
CA LEU A 113 15.69 -3.88 10.24
C LEU A 113 15.19 -4.65 11.46
N ARG A 114 15.18 -3.96 12.60
CA ARG A 114 14.54 -4.45 13.82
C ARG A 114 13.13 -3.86 13.91
N THR A 115 12.15 -4.71 14.19
CA THR A 115 10.77 -4.29 14.45
C THR A 115 10.75 -3.31 15.62
N GLY A 116 10.07 -2.17 15.45
CA GLY A 116 10.06 -1.05 16.40
C GLY A 116 11.31 -0.17 16.41
N GLY A 117 12.33 -0.47 15.60
CA GLY A 117 13.53 0.36 15.49
C GLY A 117 13.34 1.55 14.54
N ALA A 118 14.17 2.60 14.69
CA ALA A 118 14.09 3.79 13.84
C ALA A 118 14.19 3.49 12.33
N GLY A 119 14.94 2.43 11.96
CA GLY A 119 15.12 2.04 10.56
C GLY A 119 13.83 1.62 9.84
N GLU A 120 12.88 0.97 10.52
CA GLU A 120 11.61 0.62 9.85
C GLU A 120 10.75 1.85 9.57
N TYR A 121 10.73 2.82 10.48
CA TYR A 121 10.02 4.09 10.28
C TYR A 121 10.67 4.92 9.19
N GLY A 122 12.01 4.98 9.14
CA GLY A 122 12.74 5.70 8.11
C GLY A 122 12.40 5.19 6.70
N ILE A 123 12.34 3.86 6.51
CA ILE A 123 11.97 3.29 5.22
C ILE A 123 10.48 3.51 4.91
N ALA A 124 9.58 3.21 5.85
CA ALA A 124 8.14 3.32 5.61
C ALA A 124 7.73 4.76 5.28
N TRP A 125 8.16 5.73 6.08
CA TRP A 125 7.85 7.14 5.85
C TRP A 125 8.69 7.75 4.71
N GLY A 126 9.88 7.22 4.44
CA GLY A 126 10.64 7.55 3.24
C GLY A 126 9.88 7.17 1.97
N ILE A 127 9.27 5.98 1.92
CA ILE A 127 8.40 5.56 0.81
C ILE A 127 7.19 6.50 0.70
N VAL A 128 6.54 6.82 1.82
CA VAL A 128 5.41 7.78 1.85
C VAL A 128 5.83 9.13 1.27
N ALA A 129 6.97 9.66 1.68
CA ALA A 129 7.50 10.92 1.19
C ALA A 129 7.81 10.87 -0.32
N VAL A 130 8.39 9.77 -0.81
CA VAL A 130 8.62 9.56 -2.24
C VAL A 130 7.30 9.50 -3.00
N CYS A 131 6.30 8.75 -2.52
CA CYS A 131 4.98 8.71 -3.13
C CYS A 131 4.32 10.10 -3.17
N LEU A 132 4.44 10.88 -2.09
CA LEU A 132 3.95 12.25 -2.05
C LEU A 132 4.67 13.15 -3.07
N LEU A 133 6.00 13.07 -3.14
CA LEU A 133 6.78 13.84 -4.11
C LEU A 133 6.39 13.48 -5.54
N VAL A 134 6.25 12.19 -5.86
CA VAL A 134 5.81 11.74 -7.19
C VAL A 134 4.39 12.24 -7.47
N ALA A 135 3.47 12.15 -6.52
CA ALA A 135 2.10 12.65 -6.68
C ALA A 135 2.05 14.16 -6.96
N VAL A 136 2.90 14.95 -6.29
CA VAL A 136 3.00 16.40 -6.50
C VAL A 136 3.66 16.73 -7.84
N LEU A 137 4.77 16.06 -8.19
CA LEU A 137 5.52 16.32 -9.42
C LEU A 137 4.77 15.90 -10.69
N PHE A 138 4.04 14.79 -10.62
CA PHE A 138 3.31 14.22 -11.74
C PHE A 138 1.79 14.46 -11.64
N LYS A 139 1.37 15.46 -10.84
CA LYS A 139 -0.02 15.89 -10.78
C LYS A 139 -0.48 16.21 -12.22
N PRO A 140 -1.54 15.56 -12.73
CA PRO A 140 -2.10 15.94 -14.03
C PRO A 140 -2.49 17.41 -13.98
N HIS A 141 -1.88 18.24 -14.83
CA HIS A 141 -2.26 19.63 -14.99
C HIS A 141 -3.44 19.64 -15.98
N GLY A 142 -4.65 19.90 -15.49
CA GLY A 142 -5.86 19.94 -16.30
C GLY A 142 -6.96 18.99 -15.82
N GLY A 143 -8.04 19.58 -15.32
CA GLY A 143 -9.31 18.91 -15.01
C GLY A 143 -9.49 18.54 -13.54
N SER A 144 -10.71 18.12 -13.21
CA SER A 144 -11.15 17.61 -11.90
C SER A 144 -10.48 16.27 -11.53
N GLY A 145 -9.16 16.21 -11.57
CA GLY A 145 -8.40 15.05 -11.14
C GLY A 145 -8.75 14.71 -9.70
N TRP A 146 -8.98 13.42 -9.44
CA TRP A 146 -9.29 12.82 -8.14
C TRP A 146 -8.10 13.03 -7.20
N TYR A 147 -7.93 14.23 -6.65
CA TYR A 147 -7.24 14.45 -5.41
C TYR A 147 -8.28 15.10 -4.52
N PRO A 148 -9.06 14.33 -3.74
CA PRO A 148 -10.20 14.85 -3.00
C PRO A 148 -9.82 15.97 -2.01
N PHE A 149 -8.53 16.10 -1.69
CA PHE A 149 -7.98 17.14 -0.83
C PHE A 149 -7.11 18.18 -1.57
N PHE A 150 -6.85 18.00 -2.88
CA PHE A 150 -5.97 18.90 -3.65
C PHE A 150 -6.57 19.23 -5.03
N TYR A 151 -7.76 19.83 -5.02
CA TYR A 151 -8.43 20.29 -6.22
C TYR A 151 -7.52 21.20 -7.07
N ASP A 152 -7.50 20.96 -8.39
CA ASP A 152 -6.89 21.87 -9.36
C ASP A 152 -7.87 23.03 -9.65
N TRP A 153 -8.00 23.95 -8.70
CA TRP A 153 -8.89 25.11 -8.83
C TRP A 153 -8.57 25.95 -10.07
N ALA A 154 -7.29 26.06 -10.44
CA ALA A 154 -6.88 26.78 -11.64
C ALA A 154 -7.32 26.04 -12.92
N GLY A 155 -7.09 24.73 -12.99
CA GLY A 155 -7.54 23.89 -14.10
C GLY A 155 -9.06 23.87 -14.25
N LEU A 156 -9.82 23.80 -13.15
CA LEU A 156 -11.28 23.84 -13.15
C LEU A 156 -11.85 25.16 -13.69
N TYR A 157 -11.20 26.29 -13.34
CA TYR A 157 -11.57 27.60 -13.87
C TYR A 157 -11.26 27.71 -15.36
N GLN A 158 -10.07 27.26 -15.77
CA GLN A 158 -9.66 27.25 -17.17
C GLN A 158 -10.54 26.34 -18.03
N SER A 159 -11.02 25.22 -17.49
CA SER A 159 -11.95 24.32 -18.17
C SER A 159 -13.42 24.79 -18.14
N GLY A 160 -13.71 25.92 -17.50
CA GLY A 160 -15.06 26.49 -17.39
C GLY A 160 -16.02 25.69 -16.50
N VAL A 161 -15.48 24.81 -15.63
CA VAL A 161 -16.30 23.98 -14.72
C VAL A 161 -16.75 24.80 -13.50
N ILE A 162 -15.93 25.74 -13.05
CA ILE A 162 -16.22 26.66 -11.94
C ILE A 162 -16.13 28.11 -12.40
N ASP A 163 -16.83 29.01 -11.72
CA ASP A 163 -16.80 30.44 -12.02
C ASP A 163 -15.57 31.16 -11.40
N ALA A 164 -15.37 32.43 -11.81
CA ALA A 164 -14.26 33.23 -11.32
C ALA A 164 -14.34 33.54 -9.81
N LYS A 165 -15.54 33.52 -9.22
CA LYS A 165 -15.76 33.77 -7.80
C LYS A 165 -15.34 32.54 -6.99
N GLU A 166 -15.82 31.37 -7.39
CA GLU A 166 -15.50 30.07 -6.80
C GLU A 166 -14.01 29.75 -6.90
N TRP A 167 -13.36 30.06 -8.03
CA TRP A 167 -11.91 30.01 -8.14
C TRP A 167 -11.23 30.93 -7.12
N LYS A 168 -11.63 32.20 -7.05
CA LYS A 168 -11.03 33.18 -6.12
C LYS A 168 -11.17 32.74 -4.68
N ASP A 169 -12.32 32.22 -4.28
CA ASP A 169 -12.60 31.80 -2.91
C ASP A 169 -11.80 30.56 -2.49
N ASN A 170 -11.31 29.77 -3.44
CA ASN A 170 -10.64 28.49 -3.16
C ASN A 170 -9.18 28.40 -3.66
N ARG A 171 -8.66 29.35 -4.44
CA ARG A 171 -7.31 29.32 -5.04
C ARG A 171 -6.14 29.20 -4.05
N LEU A 172 -6.36 29.54 -2.77
CA LEU A 172 -5.35 29.44 -1.70
C LEU A 172 -5.67 28.32 -0.69
N LYS A 173 -6.75 27.56 -0.89
CA LYS A 173 -7.09 26.44 -0.02
C LYS A 173 -6.28 25.23 -0.46
N PHE A 174 -5.30 24.89 0.38
CA PHE A 174 -4.50 23.67 0.26
C PHE A 174 -5.14 22.47 0.99
N PHE A 175 -6.31 22.68 1.64
CA PHE A 175 -7.06 21.72 2.44
C PHE A 175 -8.56 22.01 2.33
#